data_AF-A0A1F8S2Y7-F1
#
_entry.id   AF-A0A1F8S2Y7-F1
#
_cell.length_a   1.000
_cell.length_b   1.000
_cell.length_c   1.000
_cell.angle_alpha   90.00
_cell.angle_beta   90.00
_cell.angle_gamma   90.00
#
_symmetry.space_group_name_H-M   'P 1'
#
loop_
_entity.id
_entity.type
_entity.pdbx_description
1 polymer ?
#
loop_
_entity_poly.entity_id
_entity_poly.type
_entity_poly.pdbx_seq_one_letter_code
_entity_poly.pdbx_strand_id
1 'polypeptide(L)'
;MSHLLLALYPASWRTRYGEEFELILADRPLGPFDVADVLLGALDAHLHLRGLGAASQHAKGFAMSLRIGGWAAIAGGPLWFLGLAGASADANDGPGPWSGVMVAGTAALLVALTGLSAFQARRYPRLTWAAFALPAIGIVVSAIGAVAMAVVGDRPFLGDLSPWYVWMSGTITMFVGSGLFAVATWRTPTLSRRAAGLLAVSSVAVFAAVPAMTGLFAAPDAVITALFVVAMAAFVGGWIALGTSALRIDRSISSTLQGAN
;
A
#
# COMPACT_ATOMS: atom_id res chain seq x y z
N MET A 1 -0.26 -2.50 25.30
CA MET A 1 0.04 -3.02 23.93
C MET A 1 1.35 -3.80 23.92
N SER A 2 2.43 -3.29 24.54
CA SER A 2 3.71 -4.01 24.72
C SER A 2 3.56 -5.43 25.27
N HIS A 3 2.82 -5.63 26.37
CA HIS A 3 2.58 -6.97 26.92
C HIS A 3 1.88 -7.93 25.94
N LEU A 4 0.94 -7.45 25.12
CA LEU A 4 0.27 -8.28 24.12
C LEU A 4 1.24 -8.72 23.02
N LEU A 5 2.14 -7.83 22.59
CA LEU A 5 3.17 -8.14 21.60
C LEU A 5 4.21 -9.12 22.15
N LEU A 6 4.63 -8.94 23.41
CA LEU A 6 5.52 -9.88 24.09
C LEU A 6 4.89 -11.27 24.19
N ALA A 7 3.61 -11.37 24.50
CA ALA A 7 2.90 -12.65 24.62
C ALA A 7 2.93 -13.50 23.34
N LEU A 8 3.20 -12.91 22.18
CA LEU A 8 3.34 -13.63 20.91
C LEU A 8 4.66 -14.40 20.80
N TYR A 9 5.69 -14.08 21.60
CA TYR A 9 6.96 -14.79 21.57
C TYR A 9 6.92 -16.10 22.38
N PRO A 10 7.70 -17.12 21.98
CA PRO A 10 7.86 -18.35 22.74
C PRO A 10 8.25 -18.09 24.20
N ALA A 11 7.76 -18.91 25.14
CA ALA A 11 8.02 -18.71 26.57
C ALA A 11 9.52 -18.70 26.91
N SER A 12 10.31 -19.58 26.30
CA SER A 12 11.77 -19.64 26.48
C SER A 12 12.49 -18.37 26.03
N TRP A 13 12.03 -17.76 24.93
CA TRP A 13 12.55 -16.48 24.45
C TRP A 13 12.24 -15.36 25.44
N ARG A 14 10.99 -15.31 25.91
CA ARG A 14 10.54 -14.31 26.90
C ARG A 14 11.29 -14.40 28.22
N THR A 15 11.58 -15.60 28.72
CA THR A 15 12.39 -15.76 29.95
C THR A 15 13.80 -15.17 29.80
N ARG A 16 14.37 -15.19 28.59
CA ARG A 16 15.74 -14.74 28.35
C ARG A 16 15.84 -13.26 27.97
N TYR A 17 14.91 -12.75 27.16
CA TYR A 17 14.99 -11.41 26.56
C TYR A 17 13.76 -10.55 26.81
N GLY A 18 12.74 -11.07 27.50
CA GLY A 18 11.45 -10.40 27.65
C GLY A 18 11.55 -9.05 28.35
N GLU A 19 12.31 -8.96 29.44
CA GLU A 19 12.50 -7.71 30.20
C GLU A 19 13.25 -6.66 29.37
N GLU A 20 14.34 -7.03 28.71
CA GLU A 20 15.11 -6.13 27.84
C GLU A 20 14.26 -5.62 26.68
N PHE A 21 13.49 -6.51 26.04
CA PHE A 21 12.64 -6.14 24.93
C PHE A 21 11.47 -5.26 25.37
N GLU A 22 10.90 -5.52 26.55
CA GLU A 22 9.87 -4.67 27.13
C GLU A 22 10.37 -3.24 27.37
N LEU A 23 11.59 -3.09 27.90
CA LEU A 23 12.25 -1.81 28.08
C LEU A 23 12.43 -1.09 26.73
N ILE A 24 12.88 -1.80 25.70
CA ILE A 24 13.01 -1.24 24.34
C ILE A 24 11.66 -0.81 23.76
N LEU A 25 10.59 -1.59 23.98
CA LEU A 25 9.25 -1.24 23.52
C LEU A 25 8.65 -0.07 24.31
N ALA A 26 9.05 0.13 25.56
CA ALA A 26 8.59 1.22 26.41
C ALA A 26 9.28 2.56 26.06
N ASP A 27 10.54 2.51 25.62
CA ASP A 27 11.35 3.72 25.35
C ASP A 27 10.97 4.45 24.05
N ARG A 28 10.22 3.79 23.15
CA ARG A 28 9.83 4.38 21.85
C ARG A 28 8.35 4.16 21.51
N PRO A 29 7.66 5.16 20.94
CA PRO A 29 6.32 4.97 20.43
C PRO A 29 6.33 3.98 19.26
N LEU A 30 5.65 2.84 19.41
CA LEU A 30 5.59 1.80 18.39
C LEU A 30 4.81 2.26 17.15
N GLY A 31 5.48 2.25 16.01
CA GLY A 31 4.88 2.41 14.70
C GLY A 31 4.33 1.10 14.14
N PRO A 32 3.63 1.17 13.00
CA PRO A 32 3.07 -0.02 12.32
C PRO A 32 4.13 -1.04 11.94
N PHE A 33 5.26 -0.54 11.48
CA PHE A 33 6.38 -1.37 11.06
C PHE A 33 7.08 -1.99 12.25
N ASP A 34 7.13 -1.30 13.40
CA ASP A 34 7.63 -1.94 14.62
C ASP A 34 6.70 -3.07 15.03
N VAL A 35 5.38 -2.89 14.97
CA VAL A 35 4.44 -3.98 15.25
C VAL A 35 4.61 -5.12 14.26
N ALA A 36 4.65 -4.85 12.95
CA ALA A 36 4.85 -5.89 11.94
C ALA A 36 6.20 -6.60 12.08
N ASP A 37 7.28 -5.89 12.38
CA ASP A 37 8.62 -6.42 12.62
C ASP A 37 8.65 -7.27 13.90
N VAL A 38 7.94 -6.85 14.94
CA VAL A 38 7.73 -7.64 16.17
C VAL A 38 6.91 -8.90 15.90
N LEU A 39 5.85 -8.81 15.09
CA LEU A 39 5.03 -9.97 14.69
C LEU A 39 5.84 -10.97 13.84
N LEU A 40 6.60 -10.46 12.87
CA LEU A 40 7.49 -11.27 12.04
C LEU A 40 8.63 -11.86 12.87
N GLY A 41 9.21 -11.10 13.80
CA GLY A 41 10.23 -11.58 14.73
C GLY A 41 9.69 -12.63 15.70
N ALA A 42 8.44 -12.51 16.13
CA ALA A 42 7.76 -13.53 16.94
C ALA A 42 7.53 -14.80 16.11
N LEU A 43 7.00 -14.67 14.89
CA LEU A 43 6.81 -15.78 13.95
C LEU A 43 8.15 -16.46 13.64
N ASP A 44 9.19 -15.67 13.37
CA ASP A 44 10.54 -16.15 13.12
C ASP A 44 11.10 -16.89 14.34
N ALA A 45 10.88 -16.38 15.56
CA ALA A 45 11.28 -17.05 16.79
C ALA A 45 10.53 -18.38 17.02
N HIS A 46 9.31 -18.53 16.49
CA HIS A 46 8.59 -19.81 16.49
C HIS A 46 9.10 -20.77 15.40
N LEU A 47 9.47 -20.27 14.23
CA LEU A 47 9.90 -21.07 13.08
C LEU A 47 11.39 -21.46 13.13
N HIS A 48 12.26 -20.56 13.57
CA HIS A 48 13.70 -20.78 13.72
C HIS A 48 14.04 -21.31 15.11
N LEU A 49 14.03 -22.63 15.22
CA LEU A 49 14.71 -23.34 16.31
C LEU A 49 16.23 -23.09 16.22
N ARG A 50 16.71 -22.13 17.00
CA ARG A 50 18.10 -21.96 17.52
C ARG A 50 19.19 -21.59 16.51
N GLY A 51 19.70 -20.35 16.61
CA GLY A 51 21.16 -20.14 16.60
C GLY A 51 21.76 -19.11 15.65
N LEU A 52 21.01 -18.53 14.70
CA LEU A 52 21.57 -17.52 13.81
C LEU A 52 21.26 -16.13 14.34
N GLY A 53 22.23 -15.56 15.06
CA GLY A 53 22.19 -14.19 15.56
C GLY A 53 21.98 -13.20 14.41
N ALA A 54 20.76 -12.71 14.27
CA ALA A 54 20.40 -11.62 13.38
C ALA A 54 20.94 -10.29 13.96
N ALA A 55 22.24 -10.04 13.80
CA ALA A 55 22.79 -8.70 13.97
C ALA A 55 22.15 -7.81 12.90
N SER A 56 21.06 -7.12 13.27
CA SER A 56 20.23 -6.38 12.32
C SER A 56 21.04 -5.26 11.66
N GLN A 57 21.30 -5.39 10.36
CA GLN A 57 21.81 -4.29 9.51
C GLN A 57 20.69 -3.27 9.28
N HIS A 58 20.26 -2.61 10.35
CA HIS A 58 19.07 -1.77 10.40
C HIS A 58 19.09 -0.61 9.39
N ALA A 59 20.29 -0.07 9.08
CA ALA A 59 20.47 0.99 8.09
C ALA A 59 20.31 0.49 6.64
N LYS A 60 20.69 -0.76 6.36
CA LYS A 60 20.66 -1.33 5.00
C LYS A 60 19.25 -1.76 4.59
N GLY A 61 18.49 -2.32 5.54
CA GLY A 61 17.08 -2.68 5.32
C GLY A 61 16.22 -1.46 4.96
N PHE A 62 16.56 -0.29 5.50
CA PHE A 62 15.86 0.96 5.23
C PHE A 62 15.95 1.41 3.77
N ALA A 63 17.17 1.52 3.24
CA ALA A 63 17.41 1.83 1.83
C ALA A 63 16.69 0.84 0.91
N MET A 64 16.71 -0.44 1.27
CA MET A 64 16.06 -1.50 0.51
C MET A 64 14.53 -1.33 0.45
N SER A 65 13.87 -1.02 1.58
CA SER A 65 12.42 -0.81 1.62
C SER A 65 11.96 0.37 0.75
N LEU A 66 12.71 1.48 0.76
CA LEU A 66 12.42 2.66 -0.04
C LEU A 66 12.60 2.38 -1.54
N ARG A 67 13.62 1.58 -1.91
CA ARG A 67 13.85 1.16 -3.30
C ARG A 67 12.77 0.25 -3.81
N ILE A 68 12.42 -0.79 -3.04
CA ILE A 68 11.38 -1.74 -3.42
C ILE A 68 10.05 -1.01 -3.53
N GLY A 69 9.68 -0.19 -2.53
CA GLY A 69 8.46 0.61 -2.57
C GLY A 69 8.44 1.59 -3.74
N GLY A 70 9.58 2.22 -4.05
CA GLY A 70 9.72 3.15 -5.16
C GLY A 70 9.51 2.49 -6.53
N TRP A 71 10.15 1.35 -6.79
CA TRP A 71 9.95 0.60 -8.03
C TRP A 71 8.54 0.04 -8.14
N ALA A 72 8.01 -0.48 -7.05
CA ALA A 72 6.65 -1.00 -7.00
C ALA A 72 5.61 0.10 -7.27
N ALA A 73 5.83 1.34 -6.83
CA ALA A 73 4.95 2.47 -7.15
C ALA A 73 4.99 2.82 -8.65
N ILE A 74 6.19 2.82 -9.24
CA ILE A 74 6.41 3.15 -10.66
C ILE A 74 5.75 2.10 -11.57
N ALA A 75 5.85 0.82 -11.22
CA ALA A 75 5.26 -0.27 -12.01
C ALA A 75 3.78 -0.51 -11.69
N GLY A 76 3.41 -0.46 -10.41
CA GLY A 76 2.09 -0.86 -9.92
C GLY A 76 0.97 0.05 -10.40
N GLY A 77 1.17 1.37 -10.40
CA GLY A 77 0.18 2.32 -10.92
C GLY A 77 -0.19 2.04 -12.39
N PRO A 78 0.78 2.01 -13.32
CA PRO A 78 0.53 1.68 -14.72
C PRO A 78 -0.07 0.28 -14.93
N LEU A 79 0.46 -0.75 -14.27
CA LEU A 79 -0.07 -2.12 -14.40
C LEU A 79 -1.54 -2.18 -13.95
N TRP A 80 -1.86 -1.56 -12.81
CA TRP A 80 -3.23 -1.53 -12.31
C TRP A 80 -4.17 -0.83 -13.29
N PHE A 81 -3.78 0.35 -13.80
CA PHE A 81 -4.59 1.11 -14.75
C PHE A 81 -4.75 0.39 -16.10
N LEU A 82 -3.69 -0.19 -16.64
CA LEU A 82 -3.75 -0.97 -17.88
C LEU A 82 -4.60 -2.23 -17.72
N GLY A 83 -4.49 -2.90 -16.57
CA GLY A 83 -5.34 -4.04 -16.22
C GLY A 83 -6.81 -3.64 -16.17
N LEU A 84 -7.14 -2.53 -15.51
CA LEU A 84 -8.51 -2.01 -15.44
C LEU A 84 -9.05 -1.60 -16.82
N ALA A 85 -8.28 -0.81 -17.57
CA ALA A 85 -8.67 -0.32 -18.88
C ALA A 85 -8.84 -1.47 -19.88
N GLY A 86 -7.90 -2.41 -19.87
CA GLY A 86 -7.96 -3.61 -20.71
C GLY A 86 -9.14 -4.51 -20.36
N ALA A 87 -9.39 -4.76 -19.07
CA ALA A 87 -10.54 -5.53 -18.63
C ALA A 87 -11.88 -4.85 -18.98
N SER A 88 -11.91 -3.51 -19.01
CA SER A 88 -13.11 -2.74 -19.39
C SER A 88 -13.35 -2.72 -20.91
N ALA A 89 -12.29 -2.86 -21.71
CA ALA A 89 -12.37 -2.88 -23.17
C ALA A 89 -12.56 -4.30 -23.73
N ASP A 90 -12.27 -5.33 -22.94
CA ASP A 90 -12.48 -6.73 -23.30
C ASP A 90 -13.97 -7.05 -23.23
N ALA A 91 -14.56 -7.44 -24.36
CA ALA A 91 -15.97 -7.81 -24.44
C ALA A 91 -16.25 -9.24 -23.96
N ASN A 92 -15.21 -9.98 -23.55
CA ASN A 92 -15.35 -11.34 -23.06
C ASN A 92 -15.68 -11.35 -21.57
N ASP A 93 -16.75 -12.05 -21.18
CA ASP A 93 -17.21 -12.18 -19.78
C ASP A 93 -16.31 -13.07 -18.89
N GLY A 94 -15.16 -13.52 -19.42
CA GLY A 94 -14.27 -14.48 -18.75
C GLY A 94 -13.02 -13.85 -18.12
N PRO A 95 -12.27 -14.59 -17.29
CA PRO A 95 -10.98 -14.15 -16.76
C PRO A 95 -9.93 -14.04 -17.88
N GLY A 96 -9.89 -12.87 -18.51
CA GLY A 96 -8.89 -12.53 -19.52
C GLY A 96 -7.53 -12.17 -18.91
N PRO A 97 -6.47 -12.03 -19.74
CA PRO A 97 -5.13 -11.68 -19.28
C PRO A 97 -5.09 -10.35 -18.50
N TRP A 98 -6.01 -9.44 -18.79
CA TRP A 98 -6.13 -8.14 -18.11
C TRP A 98 -6.45 -8.24 -16.62
N SER A 99 -7.19 -9.27 -16.21
CA SER A 99 -7.44 -9.55 -14.79
C SER A 99 -6.15 -9.86 -14.04
N GLY A 100 -5.25 -10.66 -14.63
CA GLY A 100 -3.93 -10.96 -14.09
C GLY A 100 -3.04 -9.72 -14.01
N VAL A 101 -3.08 -8.86 -15.03
CA VAL A 101 -2.35 -7.57 -15.04
C VAL A 101 -2.85 -6.65 -13.92
N MET A 102 -4.17 -6.57 -13.72
CA MET A 102 -4.78 -5.77 -12.65
C MET A 102 -4.40 -6.31 -11.26
N VAL A 103 -4.42 -7.63 -11.05
CA VAL A 103 -4.00 -8.27 -9.78
C VAL A 103 -2.52 -8.01 -9.51
N ALA A 104 -1.65 -8.15 -10.52
CA ALA A 104 -0.23 -7.83 -10.39
C ALA A 104 0.01 -6.35 -10.05
N GLY A 105 -0.73 -5.44 -10.70
CA GLY A 105 -0.71 -4.02 -10.38
C GLY A 105 -1.16 -3.72 -8.94
N THR A 106 -2.22 -4.39 -8.48
CA THR A 106 -2.75 -4.28 -7.12
C THR A 106 -1.73 -4.75 -6.08
N ALA A 107 -1.08 -5.89 -6.31
CA ALA A 107 -0.01 -6.40 -5.46
C ALA A 107 1.21 -5.45 -5.43
N ALA A 108 1.61 -4.91 -6.58
CA ALA A 108 2.68 -3.93 -6.66
C ALA A 108 2.32 -2.63 -5.92
N LEU A 109 1.08 -2.13 -6.00
CA LEU A 109 0.62 -0.99 -5.22
C LEU A 109 0.64 -1.27 -3.71
N LEU A 110 0.32 -2.50 -3.27
CA LEU A 110 0.44 -2.89 -1.86
C LEU A 110 1.90 -2.82 -1.38
N VAL A 111 2.83 -3.33 -2.18
CA VAL A 111 4.28 -3.28 -1.90
C VAL A 111 4.77 -1.83 -1.90
N ALA A 112 4.32 -1.01 -2.83
CA ALA A 112 4.60 0.42 -2.88
C ALA A 112 4.16 1.12 -1.59
N LEU A 113 2.90 0.91 -1.21
CA LEU A 113 2.28 1.53 -0.06
C LEU A 113 2.97 1.10 1.23
N THR A 114 3.37 -0.17 1.33
CA THR A 114 4.13 -0.71 2.47
C THR A 114 5.53 -0.09 2.54
N GLY A 115 6.30 -0.13 1.46
CA GLY A 115 7.67 0.38 1.44
C GLY A 115 7.76 1.88 1.67
N LEU A 116 6.84 2.66 1.09
CA LEU A 116 6.80 4.11 1.27
C LEU A 116 6.27 4.52 2.66
N SER A 117 5.32 3.76 3.22
CA SER A 117 4.81 4.02 4.58
C SER A 117 5.84 3.65 5.65
N ALA A 118 6.69 2.65 5.42
CA ALA A 118 7.77 2.25 6.33
C ALA A 118 8.68 3.44 6.68
N PHE A 119 8.92 4.28 5.68
CA PHE A 119 9.72 5.48 5.80
C PHE A 119 9.03 6.56 6.67
N GLN A 120 7.72 6.75 6.51
CA GLN A 120 6.96 7.81 7.19
C GLN A 120 6.67 7.49 8.66
N ALA A 121 6.46 6.20 8.95
CA ALA A 121 6.06 5.72 10.27
C ALA A 121 7.02 6.11 11.39
N ARG A 122 8.32 6.23 11.10
CA ARG A 122 9.33 6.55 12.12
C ARG A 122 9.17 7.94 12.72
N ARG A 123 8.66 8.89 11.93
CA ARG A 123 8.51 10.28 12.37
C ARG A 123 7.09 10.58 12.84
N TYR A 124 6.08 9.91 12.28
CA TYR A 124 4.67 10.16 12.56
C TYR A 124 3.83 8.87 12.60
N PRO A 125 4.05 7.97 13.58
CA PRO A 125 3.52 6.60 13.55
C PRO A 125 1.98 6.53 13.50
N ARG A 126 1.29 7.38 14.25
CA ARG A 126 -0.19 7.41 14.28
C ARG A 126 -0.80 7.86 12.95
N LEU A 127 -0.22 8.89 12.34
CA LEU A 127 -0.70 9.41 11.06
C LEU A 127 -0.46 8.38 9.96
N THR A 128 0.74 7.77 9.94
CA THR A 128 1.08 6.73 8.97
C THR A 128 0.22 5.49 9.13
N TRP A 129 -0.18 5.09 10.35
CA TRP A 129 -1.12 3.99 10.58
C TRP A 129 -2.45 4.20 9.85
N ALA A 130 -3.09 5.35 10.05
CA ALA A 130 -4.36 5.66 9.40
C ALA A 130 -4.20 5.72 7.87
N ALA A 131 -3.09 6.31 7.42
CA ALA A 131 -2.81 6.51 6.00
C ALA A 131 -2.37 5.23 5.27
N PHE A 132 -1.85 4.23 5.98
CA PHE A 132 -1.46 2.92 5.45
C PHE A 132 -2.60 1.90 5.53
N ALA A 133 -3.24 1.79 6.69
CA ALA A 133 -4.19 0.70 6.95
C ALA A 133 -5.39 0.77 6.02
N LEU A 134 -5.98 1.96 5.84
CA LEU A 134 -7.17 2.11 5.01
C LEU A 134 -6.91 1.70 3.55
N PRO A 135 -5.91 2.24 2.83
CA PRO A 135 -5.67 1.81 1.46
C PRO A 135 -5.18 0.37 1.37
N ALA A 136 -4.38 -0.14 2.32
CA ALA A 136 -3.97 -1.55 2.31
C ALA A 136 -5.17 -2.50 2.42
N ILE A 137 -6.11 -2.21 3.32
CA ILE A 137 -7.37 -2.97 3.44
C ILE A 137 -8.16 -2.86 2.14
N GLY A 138 -8.29 -1.66 1.57
CA GLY A 138 -8.98 -1.45 0.29
C GLY A 138 -8.37 -2.28 -0.85
N ILE A 139 -7.04 -2.28 -0.96
CA ILE A 139 -6.29 -3.07 -1.95
C ILE A 139 -6.56 -4.56 -1.77
N VAL A 140 -6.52 -5.08 -0.54
CA VAL A 140 -6.77 -6.50 -0.25
C VAL A 140 -8.22 -6.89 -0.57
N VAL A 141 -9.19 -6.09 -0.14
CA VAL A 141 -10.62 -6.31 -0.42
C VAL A 141 -10.88 -6.24 -1.93
N SER A 142 -10.27 -5.28 -2.62
CA SER A 142 -10.35 -5.16 -4.09
C SER A 142 -9.79 -6.42 -4.76
N ALA A 143 -8.59 -6.87 -4.37
CA ALA A 143 -8.00 -8.09 -4.91
C ALA A 143 -8.89 -9.33 -4.69
N ILE A 144 -9.46 -9.48 -3.49
CA ILE A 144 -10.39 -10.58 -3.17
C ILE A 144 -11.62 -10.52 -4.09
N GLY A 145 -12.23 -9.34 -4.25
CA GLY A 145 -13.38 -9.16 -5.15
C GLY A 145 -13.04 -9.45 -6.62
N ALA A 146 -11.87 -9.00 -7.09
CA ALA A 146 -11.41 -9.25 -8.46
C ALA A 146 -11.19 -10.75 -8.73
N VAL A 147 -10.54 -11.46 -7.80
CA VAL A 147 -10.35 -12.91 -7.89
C VAL A 147 -11.70 -13.64 -7.80
N ALA A 148 -12.59 -13.19 -6.92
CA ALA A 148 -13.93 -13.76 -6.80
C ALA A 148 -14.75 -13.58 -8.09
N MET A 149 -14.66 -12.44 -8.77
CA MET A 149 -15.30 -12.25 -10.10
C MET A 149 -14.76 -13.28 -11.09
N ALA A 150 -13.44 -13.49 -11.13
CA ALA A 150 -12.80 -14.44 -12.04
C ALA A 150 -13.17 -15.91 -11.77
N VAL A 151 -13.43 -16.28 -10.51
CA VAL A 151 -13.68 -17.68 -10.10
C VAL A 151 -15.17 -18.00 -9.99
N VAL A 152 -15.96 -17.08 -9.45
CA VAL A 152 -17.35 -17.28 -9.05
C VAL A 152 -18.33 -16.67 -10.06
N GLY A 153 -17.91 -15.64 -10.82
CA GLY A 153 -18.76 -14.85 -11.72
C GLY A 153 -19.71 -13.94 -10.94
N ASP A 154 -20.95 -13.80 -11.43
CA ASP A 154 -21.97 -12.94 -10.81
C ASP A 154 -22.71 -13.59 -9.62
N ARG A 155 -22.36 -14.82 -9.26
CA ARG A 155 -23.01 -15.53 -8.15
C ARG A 155 -22.65 -14.87 -6.80
N PRO A 156 -23.53 -14.95 -5.79
CA PRO A 156 -23.23 -14.48 -4.44
C PRO A 156 -21.94 -15.12 -3.89
N PHE A 157 -21.12 -14.31 -3.20
CA PHE A 157 -19.80 -14.73 -2.73
C PHE A 157 -19.64 -14.65 -1.20
N LEU A 158 -19.93 -13.49 -0.60
CA LEU A 158 -19.87 -13.30 0.86
C LEU A 158 -21.28 -13.01 1.39
N GLY A 159 -22.00 -14.08 1.76
CA GLY A 159 -23.44 -14.00 1.98
C GLY A 159 -24.13 -13.63 0.67
N ASP A 160 -24.88 -12.53 0.68
CA ASP A 160 -25.60 -12.02 -0.49
C ASP A 160 -24.81 -10.98 -1.32
N LEU A 161 -23.57 -10.66 -0.91
CA LEU A 161 -22.74 -9.71 -1.64
C LEU A 161 -22.16 -10.33 -2.91
N SER A 162 -22.35 -9.65 -4.06
CA SER A 162 -21.70 -10.02 -5.30
C SER A 162 -20.20 -9.67 -5.27
N PRO A 163 -19.34 -10.43 -5.97
CA PRO A 163 -17.92 -10.11 -6.12
C PRO A 163 -17.63 -8.68 -6.62
N TRP A 164 -18.49 -8.14 -7.50
CA TRP A 164 -18.38 -6.77 -7.99
C TRP A 164 -18.50 -5.73 -6.86
N TYR A 165 -19.47 -5.90 -5.95
CA TYR A 165 -19.61 -4.99 -4.79
C TYR A 165 -18.40 -5.07 -3.86
N VAL A 166 -17.87 -6.27 -3.62
CA VAL A 166 -16.65 -6.45 -2.84
C VAL A 166 -15.47 -5.74 -3.51
N TRP A 167 -15.28 -5.95 -4.82
CA TRP A 167 -14.21 -5.31 -5.59
C TRP A 167 -14.33 -3.78 -5.59
N MET A 168 -15.52 -3.24 -5.86
CA MET A 168 -15.78 -1.80 -5.89
C MET A 168 -15.58 -1.16 -4.53
N SER A 169 -16.08 -1.78 -3.45
CA SER A 169 -15.90 -1.27 -2.09
C SER A 169 -14.42 -1.21 -1.69
N GLY A 170 -13.65 -2.24 -2.05
CA GLY A 170 -12.20 -2.26 -1.88
C GLY A 170 -11.51 -1.15 -2.68
N THR A 171 -11.89 -0.98 -3.95
CA THR A 171 -11.32 0.03 -4.85
C THR A 171 -11.61 1.45 -4.36
N ILE A 172 -12.84 1.74 -3.91
CA ILE A 172 -13.19 3.03 -3.29
C ILE A 172 -12.35 3.26 -2.03
N THR A 173 -12.25 2.24 -1.17
CA THR A 173 -11.45 2.30 0.06
C THR A 173 -9.97 2.55 -0.25
N MET A 174 -9.43 1.95 -1.33
CA MET A 174 -8.08 2.21 -1.83
C MET A 174 -7.89 3.68 -2.25
N PHE A 175 -8.84 4.27 -2.99
CA PHE A 175 -8.74 5.68 -3.40
C PHE A 175 -8.80 6.63 -2.20
N VAL A 176 -9.76 6.44 -1.30
CA VAL A 176 -9.86 7.24 -0.06
C VAL A 176 -8.58 7.11 0.75
N GLY A 177 -8.11 5.88 0.94
CA GLY A 177 -6.87 5.60 1.64
C GLY A 177 -5.63 6.22 0.97
N SER A 178 -5.55 6.20 -0.36
CA SER A 178 -4.46 6.83 -1.13
C SER A 178 -4.47 8.35 -0.99
N GLY A 179 -5.66 8.96 -0.91
CA GLY A 179 -5.82 10.37 -0.57
C GLY A 179 -5.31 10.69 0.84
N LEU A 180 -5.63 9.87 1.84
CA LEU A 180 -5.09 10.02 3.20
C LEU A 180 -3.57 9.83 3.25
N PHE A 181 -3.04 8.83 2.54
CA PHE A 181 -1.61 8.60 2.36
C PHE A 181 -0.92 9.82 1.75
N ALA A 182 -1.52 10.42 0.72
CA ALA A 182 -1.02 11.64 0.12
C ALA A 182 -1.01 12.82 1.10
N VAL A 183 -2.08 13.02 1.88
CA VAL A 183 -2.14 14.06 2.92
C VAL A 183 -1.07 13.84 3.99
N ALA A 184 -0.89 12.60 4.45
CA ALA A 184 0.17 12.26 5.39
C ALA A 184 1.54 12.61 4.79
N THR A 185 1.81 12.16 3.56
CA THR A 185 3.05 12.44 2.82
C THR A 185 3.32 13.94 2.67
N TRP A 186 2.27 14.73 2.42
CA TRP A 186 2.37 16.19 2.32
C TRP A 186 2.80 16.84 3.64
N ARG A 187 2.29 16.30 4.76
CA ARG A 187 2.54 16.80 6.12
C ARG A 187 3.93 16.42 6.66
N THR A 188 4.52 15.31 6.21
CA THR A 188 5.78 14.77 6.77
C THR A 188 7.09 15.26 6.11
N PRO A 189 7.02 16.27 5.22
CA PRO A 189 7.91 16.51 4.06
C PRO A 189 8.96 15.43 3.69
N THR A 190 8.63 14.14 3.77
CA THR A 190 9.59 13.05 3.53
C THR A 190 9.75 12.70 2.05
N LEU A 191 8.70 12.93 1.26
CA LEU A 191 8.67 12.70 -0.19
C LEU A 191 8.19 13.98 -0.90
N SER A 192 8.21 13.98 -2.23
CA SER A 192 7.76 15.11 -3.05
C SER A 192 6.32 15.54 -2.71
N ARG A 193 6.17 16.78 -2.20
CA ARG A 193 4.86 17.38 -1.95
C ARG A 193 4.02 17.48 -3.22
N ARG A 194 4.62 17.85 -4.34
CA ARG A 194 3.90 17.95 -5.63
C ARG A 194 3.30 16.60 -6.04
N ALA A 195 4.05 15.52 -5.87
CA ALA A 195 3.59 14.16 -6.16
C ALA A 195 2.44 13.75 -5.23
N ALA A 196 2.57 14.04 -3.93
CA ALA A 196 1.51 13.82 -2.96
C ALA A 196 0.25 14.64 -3.29
N GLY A 197 0.39 15.92 -3.64
CA GLY A 197 -0.74 16.76 -4.04
C GLY A 197 -1.46 16.22 -5.29
N LEU A 198 -0.70 15.77 -6.29
CA LEU A 198 -1.25 15.13 -7.48
C LEU A 198 -2.04 13.86 -7.11
N LEU A 199 -1.49 12.99 -6.25
CA LEU A 199 -2.17 11.78 -5.79
C LEU A 199 -3.45 12.09 -4.99
N ALA A 200 -3.41 13.10 -4.11
CA ALA A 200 -4.58 13.51 -3.32
C ALA A 200 -5.70 14.06 -4.22
N VAL A 201 -5.38 15.02 -5.10
CA VAL A 201 -6.36 15.66 -5.99
C VAL A 201 -6.96 14.64 -6.96
N SER A 202 -6.13 13.78 -7.55
CA SER A 202 -6.63 12.73 -8.44
C SER A 202 -7.49 11.71 -7.71
N SER A 203 -7.15 11.29 -6.49
CA SER A 203 -8.01 10.39 -5.69
C SER A 203 -9.41 10.97 -5.45
N VAL A 204 -9.50 12.28 -5.18
CA VAL A 204 -10.79 12.98 -5.04
C VAL A 204 -11.51 13.09 -6.39
N ALA A 205 -10.79 13.44 -7.46
CA ALA A 205 -11.37 13.59 -8.80
C ALA A 205 -11.98 12.28 -9.32
N VAL A 206 -11.32 11.15 -9.07
CA VAL A 206 -11.83 9.81 -9.39
C VAL A 206 -13.16 9.55 -8.69
N PHE A 207 -13.23 9.83 -7.39
CA PHE A 207 -14.46 9.63 -6.62
C PHE A 207 -15.58 10.56 -7.09
N ALA A 208 -15.26 11.81 -7.42
CA ALA A 208 -16.22 12.77 -7.95
C ALA A 208 -16.75 12.39 -9.34
N ALA A 209 -15.99 11.62 -10.13
CA ALA A 209 -16.42 11.11 -11.43
C ALA A 209 -17.41 9.94 -11.32
N VAL A 210 -17.41 9.17 -10.22
CA VAL A 210 -18.31 8.00 -10.05
C VAL A 210 -19.79 8.39 -10.15
N PRO A 211 -20.31 9.39 -9.41
CA PRO A 211 -21.71 9.77 -9.56
C PRO A 211 -22.07 10.26 -10.98
N ALA A 212 -21.13 10.91 -11.67
CA ALA A 212 -21.34 11.31 -13.06
C ALA A 212 -21.55 10.08 -13.96
N MET A 213 -20.74 9.02 -13.78
CA MET A 213 -20.91 7.76 -14.52
C MET A 213 -22.23 7.05 -14.22
N THR A 214 -22.85 7.30 -13.06
CA THR A 214 -24.19 6.77 -12.72
C THR A 214 -25.35 7.63 -13.24
N GLY A 215 -25.07 8.71 -13.97
CA GLY A 215 -26.09 9.62 -14.50
C GLY A 215 -26.63 10.64 -13.48
N LEU A 216 -25.98 10.80 -12.32
CA LEU A 216 -26.39 11.79 -11.31
C LEU A 216 -26.22 13.23 -11.83
N PHE A 217 -25.27 13.45 -12.73
CA PHE A 217 -25.01 14.75 -13.33
C PHE A 217 -25.28 14.69 -14.84
N ALA A 218 -26.00 15.69 -15.35
CA ALA A 218 -26.24 15.84 -16.78
C ALA A 218 -24.97 16.36 -17.48
N ALA A 219 -24.21 15.46 -18.10
CA ALA A 219 -23.09 15.78 -18.98
C ALA A 219 -23.01 14.74 -20.11
N PRO A 220 -22.44 15.08 -21.27
CA PRO A 220 -22.23 14.10 -22.33
C PRO A 220 -21.33 12.95 -21.86
N ASP A 221 -21.67 11.71 -22.18
CA ASP A 221 -20.92 10.51 -21.76
C ASP A 221 -19.43 10.57 -22.13
N ALA A 222 -19.13 11.14 -23.31
CA ALA A 222 -17.75 11.34 -23.77
C ALA A 222 -16.94 12.26 -22.83
N VAL A 223 -17.57 13.30 -22.27
CA VAL A 223 -16.93 14.23 -21.34
C VAL A 223 -16.69 13.53 -20.00
N ILE A 224 -17.69 12.81 -19.48
CA ILE A 224 -17.56 12.05 -18.22
C ILE A 224 -16.44 11.01 -18.32
N THR A 225 -16.43 10.25 -19.42
CA THR A 225 -15.40 9.25 -19.70
C THR A 225 -14.01 9.88 -19.79
N ALA A 226 -13.86 10.98 -20.54
CA ALA A 226 -12.59 11.68 -20.66
C ALA A 226 -12.08 12.20 -19.30
N LEU A 227 -12.95 12.79 -18.49
CA LEU A 227 -12.61 13.27 -17.15
C LEU A 227 -12.17 12.13 -16.24
N PHE A 228 -12.88 10.99 -16.27
CA PHE A 228 -12.51 9.81 -15.50
C PHE A 228 -11.13 9.27 -15.91
N VAL A 229 -10.87 9.14 -17.22
CA VAL A 229 -9.57 8.68 -17.75
C VAL A 229 -8.45 9.63 -17.34
N VAL A 230 -8.66 10.95 -17.43
CA VAL A 230 -7.68 11.96 -17.00
C VAL A 230 -7.41 11.84 -15.49
N ALA A 231 -8.46 11.68 -14.67
CA ALA A 231 -8.32 11.52 -13.22
C ALA A 231 -7.55 10.23 -12.86
N MET A 232 -7.84 9.11 -13.53
CA MET A 232 -7.11 7.85 -13.40
C MET A 232 -5.63 8.00 -13.80
N ALA A 233 -5.36 8.62 -14.95
CA ALA A 233 -4.00 8.85 -15.42
C ALA A 233 -3.21 9.76 -14.46
N ALA A 234 -3.85 10.79 -13.90
CA ALA A 234 -3.26 11.64 -12.87
C ALA A 234 -2.98 10.87 -11.58
N PHE A 235 -3.85 9.93 -11.18
CA PHE A 235 -3.64 9.04 -10.03
C PHE A 235 -2.40 8.16 -10.21
N VAL A 236 -2.28 7.53 -11.39
CA VAL A 236 -1.08 6.77 -11.77
C VAL A 236 0.16 7.66 -11.77
N GLY A 237 0.06 8.86 -12.33
CA GLY A 237 1.13 9.86 -12.33
C GLY A 237 1.59 10.24 -10.91
N GLY A 238 0.65 10.33 -9.96
CA GLY A 238 0.94 10.54 -8.54
C GLY A 238 1.83 9.44 -7.94
N TRP A 239 1.48 8.16 -8.18
CA TRP A 239 2.28 7.02 -7.73
C TRP A 239 3.67 6.98 -8.37
N ILE A 240 3.77 7.19 -9.68
CA ILE A 240 5.06 7.24 -10.39
C ILE A 240 5.93 8.37 -9.83
N ALA A 241 5.36 9.56 -9.62
CA ALA A 241 6.08 10.71 -9.10
C ALA A 241 6.56 10.48 -7.64
N LEU A 242 5.78 9.79 -6.82
CA LEU A 242 6.22 9.39 -5.47
C LEU A 242 7.33 8.33 -5.52
N GLY A 243 7.19 7.32 -6.37
CA GLY A 243 8.20 6.27 -6.52
C GLY A 243 9.54 6.80 -7.03
N THR A 244 9.52 7.69 -8.02
CA THR A 244 10.73 8.37 -8.51
C THR A 244 11.37 9.25 -7.45
N SER A 245 10.56 9.96 -6.64
CA SER A 245 11.07 10.73 -5.49
C SER A 245 11.77 9.82 -4.47
N ALA A 246 11.19 8.66 -4.17
CA ALA A 246 11.76 7.69 -3.24
C ALA A 246 13.12 7.17 -3.73
N LEU A 247 13.23 6.80 -5.01
CA LEU A 247 14.48 6.34 -5.62
C LEU A 247 15.58 7.43 -5.63
N ARG A 248 15.21 8.71 -5.77
CA ARG A 248 16.19 9.82 -5.69
C ARG A 248 16.77 9.97 -4.29
N ILE A 249 15.92 9.87 -3.25
CA ILE A 249 16.36 9.94 -1.86
C ILE A 249 17.30 8.78 -1.53
N ASP A 250 16.96 7.56 -1.94
CA ASP A 250 17.80 6.38 -1.74
C ASP A 250 19.22 6.54 -2.32
N ARG A 251 19.33 7.06 -3.55
CA ARG A 251 20.63 7.32 -4.18
C ARG A 251 21.46 8.32 -3.38
N SER A 252 20.84 9.37 -2.85
CA SER A 252 21.53 10.39 -2.06
C SER A 252 22.09 9.82 -0.74
N ILE A 253 21.32 8.96 -0.06
CA ILE A 253 21.75 8.29 1.17
C ILE A 253 22.94 7.36 0.87
N SER A 254 22.85 6.60 -0.23
CA SER A 254 23.89 5.67 -0.65
C SER A 254 25.21 6.39 -0.96
N SER A 255 25.17 7.55 -1.61
CA SER A 255 26.40 8.34 -1.89
C SER A 255 27.07 8.87 -0.62
N THR A 256 26.30 9.30 0.38
CA THR A 256 26.85 9.80 1.65
C THR A 256 27.54 8.69 2.43
N LEU A 257 26.99 7.47 2.44
CA LEU A 257 27.59 6.33 3.11
C LEU A 257 28.89 5.84 2.44
N GLN A 258 29.03 6.02 1.12
CA GLN A 258 30.25 5.66 0.41
C GLN A 258 31.39 6.64 0.64
N GLY A 259 31.09 7.94 0.78
CA GLY A 259 32.12 8.97 1.04
C GLY A 259 32.64 9.00 2.48
N ALA A 260 32.05 8.24 3.39
CA ALA A 260 32.45 8.17 4.80
C ALA A 260 33.45 7.04 5.11
N ASN A 261 33.78 6.19 4.12
CA ASN A 261 34.74 5.09 4.23
C ASN A 261 36.00 5.41 3.43
#